data_AF-M8ASC5-F1
#
_entry.id   AF-M8ASC5-F1
#
_cell.length_a   1.000
_cell.length_b   1.000
_cell.length_c   1.000
_cell.angle_alpha   90.00
_cell.angle_beta   90.00
_cell.angle_gamma   90.00
#
_symmetry.space_group_name_H-M   'P 1'
#
loop_
_entity.id
_entity.type
_entity.pdbx_description
1 polymer ?
#
loop_
_entity_poly.entity_id
_entity_poly.type
_entity_poly.pdbx_seq_one_letter_code
_entity_poly.pdbx_strand_id
1 'polypeptide(L)'
;MLEKDGKAQITAFDEVDHVFSGTKKYRGYRKFIEKPKLKSLSQANNGYLIIRCVLTVVKESRTEVNRNTAVVPQSNLQDQLCQVWKDGQGADVTFSVGGQLFEAHRCLLAAWFLVFKAELFGPMKEKETQCIKIDDIDPEIFEALLHFIYTDSMLVDEHYKESKPAKLHHLQVASDRYGLDRLKVMCESKLSECIDVETVATTLVLAEQHHCKDLKEACIEFMAPRNVLQAAMATDGFKHLVASCPLVMKELLDMVSRSG
;
A
#
# COMPACT_ATOMS: atom_id res chain seq x y z
N MET A 1 -11.56 -30.75 24.30
CA MET A 1 -12.14 -31.57 23.21
C MET A 1 -13.55 -31.08 22.96
N LEU A 2 -13.97 -30.94 21.71
CA LEU A 2 -15.31 -30.44 21.37
C LEU A 2 -16.29 -31.61 21.25
N GLU A 3 -17.44 -31.52 21.91
CA GLU A 3 -18.59 -32.40 21.71
C GLU A 3 -19.42 -31.93 20.49
N LYS A 4 -20.33 -32.78 20.01
CA LYS A 4 -21.15 -32.55 18.80
C LYS A 4 -22.02 -31.28 18.86
N ASP A 5 -22.31 -30.78 20.04
CA ASP A 5 -23.08 -29.56 20.31
C ASP A 5 -22.21 -28.30 20.40
N GLY A 6 -20.91 -28.40 20.10
CA GLY A 6 -19.96 -27.29 20.18
C GLY A 6 -19.50 -26.97 21.60
N LYS A 7 -19.94 -27.70 22.63
CA LYS A 7 -19.44 -27.54 23.99
C LYS A 7 -18.07 -28.20 24.11
N ALA A 8 -17.09 -27.43 24.58
CA ALA A 8 -15.76 -27.96 24.85
C ALA A 8 -15.73 -28.63 26.23
N GLN A 9 -15.44 -29.92 26.31
CA GLN A 9 -14.84 -30.48 27.53
C GLN A 9 -13.42 -29.94 27.62
N ILE A 10 -13.25 -28.88 28.40
CA ILE A 10 -11.96 -28.25 28.69
C ILE A 10 -11.27 -29.12 29.75
N THR A 11 -10.21 -29.81 29.35
CA THR A 11 -9.22 -30.28 30.34
C THR A 11 -8.27 -29.11 30.51
N ALA A 12 -8.42 -28.38 31.62
CA ALA A 12 -7.46 -27.34 31.97
C ALA A 12 -6.17 -28.03 32.37
N PHE A 13 -5.08 -27.64 31.74
CA PHE A 13 -3.74 -28.06 32.15
C PHE A 13 -3.00 -26.82 32.61
N ASP A 14 -2.12 -26.98 33.60
CA ASP A 14 -1.35 -25.85 34.15
C ASP A 14 -0.64 -25.09 33.02
N GLU A 15 -0.85 -23.78 33.02
CA GLU A 15 -0.26 -22.83 32.08
C GLU A 15 1.22 -22.67 32.46
N VAL A 16 2.08 -23.37 31.73
CA VAL A 16 3.53 -23.33 31.98
C VAL A 16 4.23 -22.91 30.70
N ASP A 17 4.81 -21.71 30.74
CA ASP A 17 5.57 -21.13 29.63
C ASP A 17 6.68 -22.08 29.16
N HIS A 18 6.85 -22.18 27.84
CA HIS A 18 7.94 -22.92 27.22
C HIS A 18 8.80 -22.04 26.33
N VAL A 19 10.12 -22.18 26.47
CA VAL A 19 11.06 -21.71 25.47
C VAL A 19 11.41 -22.87 24.54
N PHE A 20 10.94 -22.78 23.29
CA PHE A 20 11.35 -23.69 22.23
C PHE A 20 12.77 -23.33 21.77
N SER A 21 13.64 -24.33 21.65
CA SER A 21 15.02 -24.14 21.16
C SER A 21 15.36 -25.23 20.16
N GLY A 22 16.47 -25.09 19.44
CA GLY A 22 16.93 -26.09 18.47
C GLY A 22 17.08 -27.52 19.05
N THR A 23 17.25 -27.63 20.38
CA THR A 23 17.36 -28.90 21.12
C THR A 23 16.07 -29.32 21.82
N LYS A 24 15.07 -28.45 21.96
CA LYS A 24 13.75 -28.74 22.56
C LYS A 24 12.63 -28.40 21.58
N LYS A 25 12.37 -29.30 20.64
CA LYS A 25 11.49 -29.07 19.48
C LYS A 25 10.00 -29.32 19.73
N TYR A 26 9.63 -29.94 20.85
CA TYR A 26 8.24 -30.28 21.14
C TYR A 26 7.91 -30.15 22.63
N ARG A 27 6.67 -29.77 22.92
CA ARG A 27 6.08 -29.78 24.26
C ARG A 27 4.65 -30.30 24.19
N GLY A 28 4.24 -31.02 25.23
CA GLY A 28 2.89 -31.51 25.40
C GLY A 28 2.76 -32.34 26.67
N TYR A 29 1.58 -32.90 26.92
CA TYR A 29 1.31 -33.72 28.09
C TYR A 29 1.48 -35.20 27.77
N ARG A 30 2.40 -35.88 28.47
CA ARG A 30 2.62 -37.33 28.31
C ARG A 30 1.37 -38.16 28.65
N LYS A 31 0.51 -37.65 29.53
CA LYS A 31 -0.77 -38.24 29.92
C LYS A 31 -1.90 -37.25 29.63
N PHE A 32 -2.14 -36.98 28.35
CA PHE A 32 -3.14 -36.01 27.91
C PHE A 32 -4.58 -36.44 28.20
N ILE A 33 -4.92 -37.71 27.94
CA ILE A 33 -6.25 -38.26 28.20
C ILE A 33 -6.17 -39.77 28.40
N GLU A 34 -7.01 -40.30 29.29
CA GLU A 34 -7.13 -41.73 29.48
C GLU A 34 -7.77 -42.42 28.26
N LYS A 35 -7.22 -43.57 27.87
CA LYS A 35 -7.71 -44.38 26.74
C LYS A 35 -9.23 -44.69 26.78
N PRO A 36 -9.84 -45.10 27.91
CA PRO A 36 -11.29 -45.36 27.94
C PRO A 36 -12.12 -44.09 27.69
N LYS A 37 -11.71 -42.95 28.26
CA LYS A 37 -12.36 -41.65 28.02
C LYS A 37 -12.26 -41.21 26.56
N LEU A 38 -11.10 -41.41 25.95
CA LEU A 38 -10.87 -41.12 24.53
C LEU A 38 -11.77 -41.95 23.60
N LYS A 39 -11.93 -43.25 23.89
CA LYS A 39 -12.80 -44.15 23.11
C LYS A 39 -14.26 -43.71 23.17
N SER A 40 -14.75 -43.35 24.36
CA SER A 40 -16.12 -42.84 24.54
C SER A 40 -16.38 -41.58 23.71
N LEU A 41 -15.43 -40.62 23.73
CA LEU A 41 -15.55 -39.36 22.98
C LEU A 41 -15.51 -39.55 21.46
N SER A 42 -14.67 -40.46 20.96
CA SER A 42 -14.63 -40.81 19.53
C SER A 42 -15.93 -41.48 19.07
N GLN A 43 -16.49 -42.40 19.85
CA GLN A 43 -17.77 -43.05 19.53
C GLN A 43 -18.94 -42.07 19.50
N ALA A 44 -18.99 -41.14 20.45
CA ALA A 44 -20.00 -40.08 20.48
C ALA A 44 -19.91 -39.16 19.25
N ASN A 45 -18.71 -38.99 18.68
CA ASN A 45 -18.41 -38.08 17.58
C ASN A 45 -18.17 -38.79 16.23
N ASN A 46 -18.93 -39.85 15.92
CA ASN A 46 -18.88 -40.58 14.65
C ASN A 46 -17.47 -41.05 14.24
N GLY A 47 -16.62 -41.40 15.22
CA GLY A 47 -15.25 -41.86 14.99
C GLY A 47 -14.20 -40.74 14.94
N TYR A 48 -14.60 -39.46 14.94
CA TYR A 48 -13.68 -38.33 14.82
C TYR A 48 -13.23 -37.76 16.16
N LEU A 49 -11.99 -37.30 16.21
CA LEU A 49 -11.39 -36.62 17.35
C LEU A 49 -10.93 -35.22 16.93
N ILE A 50 -11.44 -34.20 17.62
CA ILE A 50 -11.02 -32.80 17.40
C ILE A 50 -10.21 -32.33 18.61
N ILE A 51 -8.93 -32.04 18.35
CA ILE A 51 -8.01 -31.47 19.33
C ILE A 51 -7.83 -29.99 18.97
N ARG A 52 -8.23 -29.09 19.86
CA ARG A 52 -7.98 -27.66 19.73
C ARG A 52 -6.74 -27.31 20.55
N CYS A 53 -5.72 -26.78 19.89
CA CYS A 53 -4.54 -26.23 20.53
C CYS A 53 -4.60 -24.70 20.39
N VAL A 54 -4.50 -23.99 21.52
CA VAL A 54 -4.40 -22.52 21.54
C VAL A 54 -3.00 -22.21 22.05
N LEU A 55 -2.25 -21.41 21.28
CA LEU A 55 -0.87 -21.06 21.57
C LEU A 55 -0.77 -19.54 21.63
N THR A 56 -0.18 -19.03 22.70
CA THR A 56 0.20 -17.61 22.81
C THR A 56 1.71 -17.52 22.67
N VAL A 57 2.19 -16.84 21.64
CA VAL A 57 3.63 -16.61 21.44
C VAL A 57 4.01 -15.30 22.11
N VAL A 58 4.68 -15.40 23.25
CA VAL A 58 5.28 -14.24 23.92
C VAL A 58 6.66 -14.01 23.32
N LYS A 59 6.82 -12.88 22.62
CA LYS A 59 8.15 -12.37 22.26
C LYS A 59 8.56 -11.41 23.36
N GLU A 60 9.62 -11.72 24.10
CA GLU A 60 10.27 -10.70 24.93
C GLU A 60 10.73 -9.57 24.00
N SER A 61 10.11 -8.41 24.11
CA SER A 61 10.72 -7.18 23.63
C SER A 61 12.04 -7.07 24.38
N ARG A 62 13.17 -7.12 23.67
CA ARG A 62 14.42 -6.65 24.25
C ARG A 62 14.18 -5.21 24.65
N THR A 63 13.92 -4.97 25.92
CA THR A 63 14.13 -3.64 26.48
C THR A 63 15.63 -3.46 26.45
N GLU A 64 16.13 -2.86 25.36
CA GLU A 64 17.36 -2.12 25.48
C GLU A 64 17.13 -1.16 26.64
N VAL A 65 17.78 -1.42 27.77
CA VAL A 65 17.80 -0.46 28.88
C VAL A 65 18.58 0.72 28.34
N ASN A 66 17.85 1.60 27.65
CA ASN A 66 18.38 2.84 27.13
C ASN A 66 18.70 3.70 28.35
N ARG A 67 19.98 3.71 28.75
CA ARG A 67 20.49 4.52 29.86
C ARG A 67 20.45 6.02 29.53
N ASN A 68 19.96 6.42 28.35
CA ASN A 68 19.76 7.81 28.01
C ASN A 68 18.45 8.31 28.64
N THR A 69 18.57 9.02 29.75
CA THR A 69 17.50 9.82 30.37
C THR A 69 17.17 11.09 29.57
N ALA A 70 17.96 11.41 28.55
CA ALA A 70 17.67 12.53 27.64
C ALA A 70 16.54 12.14 26.68
N VAL A 71 15.41 12.85 26.76
CA VAL A 71 14.33 12.76 25.78
C VAL A 71 14.78 13.49 24.53
N VAL A 72 15.05 12.76 23.45
CA VAL A 72 15.33 13.35 22.14
C VAL A 72 13.99 13.76 21.52
N PRO A 73 13.78 15.05 21.17
CA PRO A 73 12.58 15.48 20.45
C PRO A 73 12.44 14.73 19.12
N GLN A 74 11.20 14.51 18.69
CA GLN A 74 10.95 13.97 17.36
C GLN A 74 11.48 14.93 16.28
N SER A 75 11.96 14.38 15.16
CA SER A 75 12.34 15.19 14.01
C SER A 75 11.13 15.98 13.51
N ASN A 76 11.33 17.27 13.23
CA ASN A 76 10.35 18.16 12.64
C ASN A 76 10.86 18.77 11.31
N LEU A 77 11.89 18.17 10.71
CA LEU A 77 12.50 18.68 9.47
C LEU A 77 11.48 18.74 8.33
N GLN A 78 10.63 17.72 8.20
CA GLN A 78 9.57 17.69 7.18
C GLN A 78 8.59 18.85 7.36
N ASP A 79 8.19 19.12 8.61
CA ASP A 79 7.29 20.24 8.93
C ASP A 79 7.95 21.58 8.61
N GLN A 80 9.23 21.73 8.96
CA GLN A 80 9.99 22.94 8.66
C GLN A 80 10.12 23.18 7.15
N LEU A 81 10.42 22.14 6.36
CA LEU A 81 10.49 22.25 4.90
C LEU A 81 9.12 22.56 4.28
N CYS A 82 8.04 21.97 4.81
CA CYS A 82 6.67 22.29 4.41
C CYS A 82 6.34 23.77 4.66
N GLN A 83 6.76 24.32 5.81
CA GLN A 83 6.55 25.74 6.09
C GLN A 83 7.38 26.64 5.18
N VAL A 84 8.65 26.31 4.91
CA VAL A 84 9.49 27.06 3.96
C VAL A 84 8.82 27.14 2.58
N TRP A 85 8.20 26.05 2.12
CA TRP A 85 7.42 26.07 0.89
C TRP A 85 6.19 27.00 0.98
N LYS A 86 5.38 26.86 2.03
CA LYS A 86 4.14 27.63 2.21
C LYS A 86 4.38 29.12 2.39
N ASP A 87 5.48 29.49 3.05
CA ASP A 87 5.86 30.87 3.28
C ASP A 87 6.42 31.54 2.01
N GLY A 88 6.85 30.75 1.01
CA GLY A 88 7.45 31.22 -0.24
C GLY A 88 8.82 31.91 -0.06
N GLN A 89 9.34 31.99 1.17
CA GLN A 89 10.53 32.75 1.48
C GLN A 89 11.77 32.12 0.84
N GLY A 90 12.40 32.86 -0.09
CA GLY A 90 13.60 32.39 -0.79
C GLY A 90 13.31 31.55 -2.02
N ALA A 91 12.04 31.48 -2.47
CA ALA A 91 11.69 30.87 -3.73
C ALA A 91 12.41 31.56 -4.90
N ASP A 92 12.99 30.76 -5.78
CA ASP A 92 13.82 31.19 -6.91
C ASP A 92 13.30 30.67 -8.25
N VAL A 93 12.12 30.04 -8.25
CA VAL A 93 11.38 29.58 -9.43
C VAL A 93 9.88 29.67 -9.17
N THR A 94 9.12 29.94 -10.24
CA THR A 94 7.65 29.94 -10.21
C THR A 94 7.13 29.03 -11.31
N PHE A 95 6.15 28.18 -11.01
CA PHE A 95 5.46 27.36 -12.01
C PHE A 95 4.08 27.93 -12.29
N SER A 96 3.70 28.02 -13.56
CA SER A 96 2.34 28.32 -13.98
C SER A 96 1.66 27.04 -14.45
N VAL A 97 0.67 26.57 -13.69
CA VAL A 97 -0.04 25.30 -13.93
C VAL A 97 -1.53 25.57 -13.95
N GLY A 98 -2.19 25.34 -15.09
CA GLY A 98 -3.62 25.64 -15.24
C GLY A 98 -4.01 27.09 -14.91
N GLY A 99 -3.09 28.04 -15.07
CA GLY A 99 -3.28 29.45 -14.70
C GLY A 99 -3.02 29.79 -13.22
N GLN A 100 -2.74 28.80 -12.37
CA GLN A 100 -2.30 29.01 -10.99
C GLN A 100 -0.78 29.12 -10.91
N LEU A 101 -0.28 29.90 -9.96
CA LEU A 101 1.15 30.12 -9.74
C LEU A 101 1.63 29.38 -8.49
N PHE A 102 2.74 28.66 -8.61
CA PHE A 102 3.36 27.91 -7.54
C PHE A 102 4.83 28.33 -7.38
N GLU A 103 5.15 28.96 -6.27
CA GLU A 103 6.53 29.32 -5.93
C GLU A 103 7.26 28.12 -5.31
N ALA A 104 8.52 27.92 -5.68
CA ALA A 104 9.32 26.80 -5.20
C ALA A 104 10.83 27.11 -5.20
N HIS A 105 11.61 26.14 -4.72
CA HIS A 105 13.06 26.24 -4.54
C HIS A 105 13.78 25.25 -5.46
N ARG A 106 14.56 25.75 -6.42
CA ARG A 106 15.30 24.95 -7.41
C ARG A 106 16.21 23.93 -6.75
N CYS A 107 16.87 24.29 -5.65
CA CYS A 107 17.78 23.39 -4.94
C CYS A 107 17.10 22.12 -4.41
N LEU A 108 15.86 22.25 -3.90
CA LEU A 108 15.07 21.12 -3.46
C LEU A 108 14.58 20.33 -4.68
N LEU A 109 14.00 20.99 -5.68
CA LEU A 109 13.55 20.32 -6.90
C LEU A 109 14.68 19.53 -7.58
N ALA A 110 15.91 20.05 -7.60
CA ALA A 110 17.09 19.38 -8.14
C ALA A 110 17.45 18.06 -7.44
N ALA A 111 17.21 18.00 -6.12
CA ALA A 111 17.51 16.83 -5.31
C ALA A 111 16.55 15.68 -5.61
N TRP A 112 15.31 16.01 -6.02
CA TRP A 112 14.24 15.04 -6.24
C TRP A 112 13.98 14.72 -7.71
N PHE A 113 14.31 15.62 -8.63
CA PHE A 113 13.99 15.47 -10.04
C PHE A 113 15.23 15.38 -10.93
N LEU A 114 15.58 14.16 -11.31
CA LEU A 114 16.54 13.91 -12.40
C LEU A 114 16.09 14.57 -13.71
N VAL A 115 14.79 14.55 -14.00
CA VAL A 115 14.21 15.05 -15.26
C VAL A 115 14.27 16.58 -15.35
N PHE A 116 13.98 17.29 -14.26
CA PHE A 116 14.05 18.75 -14.23
C PHE A 116 15.48 19.28 -14.11
N LYS A 117 16.49 18.42 -13.91
CA LYS A 117 17.88 18.90 -13.78
C LYS A 117 18.36 19.65 -15.03
N ALA A 118 17.96 19.21 -16.22
CA ALA A 118 18.32 19.87 -17.47
C ALA A 118 17.52 21.17 -17.71
N GLU A 119 16.26 21.22 -17.28
CA GLU A 119 15.38 22.37 -17.46
C GLU A 119 15.61 23.47 -16.39
N LEU A 120 15.97 23.04 -15.18
CA LEU A 120 16.31 23.91 -14.06
C LEU A 120 17.79 24.29 -14.02
N PHE A 121 18.73 23.51 -14.57
CA PHE A 121 20.17 23.82 -14.51
C PHE A 121 20.87 23.81 -15.88
N GLY A 122 20.11 23.71 -16.97
CA GLY A 122 20.67 23.80 -18.31
C GLY A 122 21.23 25.20 -18.62
N PRO A 123 22.09 25.33 -19.65
CA PRO A 123 22.72 26.60 -20.03
C PRO A 123 21.74 27.67 -20.54
N MET A 124 20.44 27.38 -20.62
CA MET A 124 19.40 28.38 -20.88
C MET A 124 18.88 28.98 -19.57
N LYS A 125 19.29 30.22 -19.32
CA LYS A 125 18.64 31.26 -18.50
C LYS A 125 19.04 31.37 -17.02
N GLU A 126 20.27 31.83 -16.84
CA GLU A 126 20.58 32.85 -15.83
C GLU A 126 19.93 34.19 -16.24
N LYS A 127 18.72 34.50 -15.78
CA LYS A 127 18.18 35.88 -15.66
C LYS A 127 16.75 35.86 -15.12
N GLU A 128 16.58 36.42 -13.92
CA GLU A 128 15.31 36.73 -13.24
C GLU A 128 14.41 35.52 -12.98
N THR A 129 13.54 35.64 -11.97
CA THR A 129 12.64 34.57 -11.49
C THR A 129 11.96 33.88 -12.66
N GLN A 130 12.36 32.63 -12.94
CA GLN A 130 11.92 31.92 -14.14
C GLN A 130 10.50 31.40 -13.91
N CYS A 131 9.53 31.93 -14.67
CA CYS A 131 8.20 31.35 -14.73
C CYS A 131 8.19 30.18 -15.72
N ILE A 132 7.97 28.96 -15.22
CA ILE A 132 7.94 27.71 -15.99
C ILE A 132 6.49 27.28 -16.17
N LYS A 133 6.03 27.14 -17.41
CA LYS A 133 4.65 26.72 -17.69
C LYS A 133 4.56 25.20 -17.76
N ILE A 134 3.58 24.61 -17.06
CA ILE A 134 3.25 23.19 -17.13
C ILE A 134 1.78 23.04 -17.52
N ASP A 135 1.53 22.47 -18.70
CA ASP A 135 0.20 22.39 -19.30
C ASP A 135 -0.50 21.03 -19.10
N ASP A 136 0.26 19.97 -18.80
CA ASP A 136 -0.24 18.59 -18.84
C ASP A 136 -0.57 17.99 -17.46
N ILE A 137 -0.80 18.83 -16.45
CA ILE A 137 -1.11 18.38 -15.11
C ILE A 137 -2.14 19.29 -14.45
N ASP A 138 -3.08 18.67 -13.72
CA ASP A 138 -4.03 19.42 -12.91
C ASP A 138 -3.28 20.16 -11.78
N PRO A 139 -3.64 21.42 -11.46
CA PRO A 139 -2.97 22.20 -10.42
C PRO A 139 -2.95 21.49 -9.05
N GLU A 140 -4.03 20.79 -8.70
CA GLU A 140 -4.11 20.04 -7.44
C GLU A 140 -3.12 18.86 -7.40
N ILE A 141 -2.91 18.18 -8.53
CA ILE A 141 -1.93 17.09 -8.61
C ILE A 141 -0.52 17.65 -8.56
N PHE A 142 -0.26 18.79 -9.21
CA PHE A 142 1.03 19.47 -9.11
C PHE A 142 1.34 19.92 -7.68
N GLU A 143 0.36 20.46 -6.96
CA GLU A 143 0.48 20.80 -5.54
C GLU A 143 0.83 19.55 -4.70
N ALA A 144 0.19 18.40 -4.98
CA ALA A 144 0.51 17.14 -4.33
C ALA A 144 1.95 16.66 -4.61
N LEU A 145 2.46 16.86 -5.83
CA LEU A 145 3.87 16.59 -6.14
C LEU A 145 4.81 17.50 -5.34
N LEU A 146 4.53 18.81 -5.31
CA LEU A 146 5.33 19.76 -4.53
C LEU A 146 5.34 19.38 -3.06
N HIS A 147 4.18 19.13 -2.46
CA HIS A 147 4.13 18.69 -1.06
C HIS A 147 4.98 17.45 -0.82
N PHE A 148 4.93 16.46 -1.71
CA PHE A 148 5.76 15.27 -1.58
C PHE A 148 7.26 15.61 -1.60
N ILE A 149 7.70 16.51 -2.47
CA ILE A 149 9.10 16.93 -2.56
C ILE A 149 9.60 17.61 -1.28
N TYR A 150 8.76 18.41 -0.63
CA TYR A 150 9.14 19.09 0.61
C TYR A 150 9.04 18.19 1.85
N THR A 151 8.18 17.18 1.84
CA THR A 151 7.82 16.43 3.07
C THR A 151 8.09 14.93 3.02
N ASP A 152 8.40 14.39 1.83
CA ASP A 152 8.45 12.95 1.54
C ASP A 152 7.16 12.21 1.96
N SER A 153 6.03 12.92 1.92
CA SER A 153 4.73 12.41 2.35
C SER A 153 3.63 12.80 1.37
N MET A 154 2.67 11.91 1.20
CA MET A 154 1.49 12.19 0.37
C MET A 154 0.57 13.17 1.08
N LEU A 155 0.04 14.16 0.33
CA LEU A 155 -1.13 14.93 0.75
C LEU A 155 -2.36 14.01 0.74
N VAL A 156 -2.48 13.15 1.76
CA VAL A 156 -3.67 12.33 1.96
C VAL A 156 -4.59 13.08 2.92
N ASP A 157 -5.13 14.20 2.46
CA ASP A 157 -6.02 15.00 3.30
C ASP A 157 -7.38 14.30 3.49
N GLU A 158 -8.07 14.61 4.58
CA GLU A 158 -9.43 14.11 4.84
C GLU A 158 -10.45 14.56 3.76
N HIS A 159 -10.08 15.55 2.95
CA HIS A 159 -10.82 16.06 1.80
C HIS A 159 -10.76 15.18 0.54
N TYR A 160 -9.94 14.14 0.51
CA TYR A 160 -9.89 13.20 -0.62
C TYR A 160 -11.10 12.26 -0.69
N LYS A 161 -12.09 12.33 0.21
CA LYS A 161 -13.15 11.33 0.39
C LYS A 161 -14.02 11.00 -0.83
N GLU A 162 -14.23 11.91 -1.77
CA GLU A 162 -15.20 11.70 -2.87
C GLU A 162 -14.57 11.34 -4.23
N SER A 163 -13.26 11.52 -4.42
CA SER A 163 -12.56 11.20 -5.70
C SER A 163 -11.20 10.52 -5.54
N LYS A 164 -11.00 9.78 -4.43
CA LYS A 164 -9.75 9.09 -4.08
C LYS A 164 -9.07 8.37 -5.26
N PRO A 165 -9.73 7.46 -6.00
CA PRO A 165 -9.03 6.65 -7.00
C PRO A 165 -8.63 7.48 -8.23
N ALA A 166 -9.48 8.37 -8.73
CA ALA A 166 -9.15 9.22 -9.89
C ALA A 166 -7.96 10.14 -9.61
N LYS A 167 -7.93 10.78 -8.44
CA LYS A 167 -6.79 11.63 -8.04
C LYS A 167 -5.52 10.81 -7.82
N LEU A 168 -5.63 9.64 -7.20
CA LEU A 168 -4.49 8.72 -7.03
C LEU A 168 -3.95 8.23 -8.38
N HIS A 169 -4.81 7.97 -9.37
CA HIS A 169 -4.38 7.64 -10.72
C HIS A 169 -3.61 8.80 -11.38
N HIS A 170 -4.14 10.02 -11.33
CA HIS A 170 -3.43 11.17 -11.91
C HIS A 170 -2.09 11.41 -11.20
N LEU A 171 -2.04 11.26 -9.87
CA LEU A 171 -0.82 11.39 -9.09
C LEU A 171 0.18 10.26 -9.39
N GLN A 172 -0.27 9.02 -9.58
CA GLN A 172 0.56 7.91 -10.02
C GLN A 172 1.20 8.21 -11.38
N VAL A 173 0.39 8.59 -12.39
CA VAL A 173 0.88 8.94 -13.73
C VAL A 173 1.89 10.09 -13.66
N ALA A 174 1.60 11.12 -12.87
CA ALA A 174 2.50 12.26 -12.71
C ALA A 174 3.80 11.87 -11.98
N SER A 175 3.71 11.06 -10.92
CA SER A 175 4.88 10.59 -10.19
C SER A 175 5.82 9.78 -11.08
N ASP A 176 5.29 8.91 -11.95
CA ASP A 176 6.07 8.18 -12.94
C ASP A 176 6.72 9.12 -13.96
N ARG A 177 5.94 10.06 -14.52
CA ARG A 177 6.42 11.06 -15.50
C ARG A 177 7.59 11.88 -14.96
N TYR A 178 7.55 12.26 -13.69
CA TYR A 178 8.59 13.08 -13.08
C TYR A 178 9.67 12.28 -12.33
N GLY A 179 9.59 10.94 -12.33
CA GLY A 179 10.61 10.08 -11.70
C GLY A 179 10.59 10.10 -10.17
N LEU A 180 9.42 10.29 -9.55
CA LEU A 180 9.22 10.20 -8.10
C LEU A 180 8.83 8.76 -7.71
N ASP A 181 9.78 7.83 -7.83
CA ASP A 181 9.54 6.39 -7.67
C ASP A 181 8.88 6.02 -6.34
N ARG A 182 9.30 6.65 -5.24
CA ARG A 182 8.70 6.39 -3.92
C ARG A 182 7.24 6.83 -3.86
N LEU A 183 6.91 7.99 -4.42
CA LEU A 183 5.52 8.46 -4.49
C LEU A 183 4.66 7.54 -5.36
N LYS A 184 5.21 7.06 -6.47
CA LYS A 184 4.55 6.09 -7.35
C LYS A 184 4.18 4.82 -6.59
N VAL A 185 5.13 4.23 -5.85
CA VAL A 185 4.88 3.04 -5.00
C VAL A 185 3.85 3.33 -3.91
N MET A 186 3.88 4.53 -3.30
CA MET A 186 2.84 4.91 -2.32
C MET A 186 1.45 5.00 -2.96
N CYS A 187 1.35 5.53 -4.18
CA CYS A 187 0.10 5.57 -4.94
C CYS A 187 -0.37 4.15 -5.27
N GLU A 188 0.53 3.25 -5.69
CA GLU A 188 0.22 1.83 -5.93
C GLU A 188 -0.36 1.17 -4.67
N SER A 189 0.29 1.34 -3.51
CA SER A 189 -0.20 0.80 -2.25
C SER A 189 -1.60 1.31 -1.92
N LYS A 190 -1.88 2.60 -2.12
CA LYS A 190 -3.18 3.19 -1.82
C LYS A 190 -4.26 2.77 -2.81
N LEU A 191 -3.92 2.63 -4.09
CA LEU A 191 -4.83 2.13 -5.11
C LEU A 191 -5.21 0.67 -4.86
N SER A 192 -4.27 -0.16 -4.41
CA SER A 192 -4.53 -1.56 -4.03
C SER A 192 -5.51 -1.67 -2.85
N GLU A 193 -5.49 -0.73 -1.91
CA GLU A 193 -6.44 -0.68 -0.78
C GLU A 193 -7.86 -0.25 -1.20
N CYS A 194 -8.01 0.42 -2.34
CA CYS A 194 -9.29 1.00 -2.79
C CYS A 194 -9.76 0.48 -4.16
N ILE A 195 -9.36 -0.74 -4.54
CA ILE A 195 -9.86 -1.39 -5.76
C ILE A 195 -11.36 -1.61 -5.62
N ASP A 196 -12.10 -1.17 -6.64
CA ASP A 196 -13.55 -1.32 -6.75
C ASP A 196 -13.93 -1.83 -8.14
N VAL A 197 -15.11 -2.46 -8.27
CA VAL A 197 -15.62 -3.00 -9.54
C VAL A 197 -15.68 -1.93 -10.64
N GLU A 198 -16.06 -0.70 -10.30
CA GLU A 198 -16.18 0.39 -11.26
C GLU A 198 -14.82 0.91 -11.75
N THR A 199 -13.76 0.74 -10.95
CA THR A 199 -12.44 1.33 -11.21
C THR A 199 -11.37 0.32 -11.59
N VAL A 200 -11.51 -0.96 -11.23
CA VAL A 200 -10.45 -1.98 -11.32
C VAL A 200 -9.88 -2.14 -12.73
N ALA A 201 -10.71 -2.05 -13.77
CA ALA A 201 -10.24 -2.17 -15.14
C ALA A 201 -9.37 -0.96 -15.56
N THR A 202 -9.74 0.24 -15.14
CA THR A 202 -8.94 1.46 -15.37
C THR A 202 -7.64 1.41 -14.58
N THR A 203 -7.69 0.98 -13.30
CA THR A 203 -6.52 0.76 -12.45
C THR A 203 -5.56 -0.24 -13.09
N LEU A 204 -6.07 -1.33 -13.64
CA LEU A 204 -5.27 -2.38 -14.30
C LEU A 204 -4.56 -1.85 -15.55
N VAL A 205 -5.23 -1.04 -16.36
CA VAL A 205 -4.61 -0.40 -17.53
C VAL A 205 -3.45 0.50 -17.10
N LEU A 206 -3.67 1.36 -16.10
CA LEU A 206 -2.64 2.28 -15.61
C LEU A 206 -1.48 1.52 -14.97
N ALA A 207 -1.77 0.43 -14.24
CA ALA A 207 -0.74 -0.40 -13.65
C ALA A 207 0.16 -1.06 -14.71
N GLU A 208 -0.42 -1.53 -15.82
CA GLU A 208 0.36 -2.06 -16.95
C GLU A 208 1.20 -0.96 -17.62
N GLN A 209 0.59 0.18 -17.95
CA GLN A 209 1.24 1.29 -18.65
C GLN A 209 2.42 1.89 -17.88
N HIS A 210 2.28 1.97 -16.55
CA HIS A 210 3.30 2.51 -15.67
C HIS A 210 4.15 1.42 -15.01
N HIS A 211 4.06 0.16 -15.46
CA HIS A 211 4.88 -0.95 -14.96
C HIS A 211 4.79 -1.21 -13.44
N CYS A 212 3.61 -0.99 -12.87
CA CYS A 212 3.27 -1.19 -11.46
C CYS A 212 2.84 -2.65 -11.23
N LYS A 213 3.80 -3.54 -11.02
CA LYS A 213 3.58 -5.00 -10.99
C LYS A 213 2.64 -5.44 -9.87
N ASP A 214 2.85 -4.95 -8.66
CA ASP A 214 2.09 -5.37 -7.48
C ASP A 214 0.62 -4.91 -7.58
N LEU A 215 0.40 -3.69 -8.09
CA LEU A 215 -0.96 -3.18 -8.34
C LEU A 215 -1.66 -3.97 -9.47
N LYS A 216 -0.93 -4.33 -10.54
CA LYS A 216 -1.46 -5.16 -11.63
C LYS A 216 -1.92 -6.52 -11.10
N GLU A 217 -1.10 -7.19 -10.30
CA GLU A 217 -1.43 -8.48 -9.71
C GLU A 217 -2.66 -8.37 -8.79
N ALA A 218 -2.71 -7.36 -7.92
CA ALA A 218 -3.86 -7.10 -7.06
C ALA A 218 -5.17 -6.88 -7.86
N CYS A 219 -5.12 -6.15 -8.97
CA CYS A 219 -6.28 -5.96 -9.85
C CYS A 219 -6.73 -7.26 -10.51
N ILE A 220 -5.79 -8.06 -11.01
CA ILE A 220 -6.07 -9.37 -11.63
C ILE A 220 -6.70 -10.30 -10.60
N GLU A 221 -6.13 -10.41 -9.40
CA GLU A 221 -6.67 -11.21 -8.30
C GLU A 221 -8.07 -10.76 -7.88
N PHE A 222 -8.30 -9.45 -7.77
CA PHE A 222 -9.62 -8.90 -7.46
C PHE A 222 -10.67 -9.29 -8.50
N MET A 223 -10.30 -9.32 -9.79
CA MET A 223 -11.18 -9.70 -10.88
C MET A 223 -11.31 -11.22 -11.08
N ALA A 224 -10.57 -12.05 -10.35
CA ALA A 224 -10.59 -13.51 -10.49
C ALA A 224 -11.98 -14.15 -10.27
N PRO A 225 -12.78 -13.74 -9.26
CA PRO A 225 -14.10 -14.31 -9.04
C PRO A 225 -15.05 -13.97 -10.19
N ARG A 226 -15.76 -14.99 -10.70
CA ARG A 226 -16.64 -14.86 -11.89
C ARG A 226 -17.69 -13.74 -11.77
N ASN A 227 -18.28 -13.57 -10.59
CA ASN A 227 -19.28 -12.51 -10.34
C ASN A 227 -18.67 -11.11 -10.42
N VAL A 228 -17.43 -10.93 -9.94
CA VAL A 228 -16.71 -9.65 -10.00
C VAL A 228 -16.30 -9.35 -11.44
N LEU A 229 -15.74 -10.34 -12.14
CA LEU A 229 -15.41 -10.19 -13.55
C LEU A 229 -16.63 -9.79 -14.38
N GLN A 230 -17.76 -10.47 -14.20
CA GLN A 230 -18.99 -10.16 -14.94
C GLN A 230 -19.49 -8.74 -14.69
N ALA A 231 -19.38 -8.26 -13.44
CA ALA A 231 -19.75 -6.88 -13.10
C ALA A 231 -18.77 -5.87 -13.72
N ALA A 232 -17.46 -6.12 -13.62
CA ALA A 232 -16.43 -5.29 -14.25
C ALA A 232 -16.60 -5.21 -15.78
N MET A 233 -16.97 -6.32 -16.44
CA MET A 233 -17.24 -6.36 -17.88
C MET A 233 -18.36 -5.41 -18.34
N ALA A 234 -19.26 -5.01 -17.45
CA ALA A 234 -20.32 -4.06 -17.76
C ALA A 234 -19.85 -2.59 -17.75
N THR A 235 -18.67 -2.31 -17.18
CA THR A 235 -18.11 -0.96 -17.04
C THR A 235 -17.46 -0.47 -18.32
N ASP A 236 -17.40 0.85 -18.50
CA ASP A 236 -16.66 1.45 -19.62
C ASP A 236 -15.15 1.27 -19.46
N GLY A 237 -14.64 1.21 -18.22
CA GLY A 237 -13.24 0.93 -17.93
C GLY A 237 -12.79 -0.42 -18.50
N PHE A 238 -13.65 -1.44 -18.47
CA PHE A 238 -13.33 -2.74 -19.05
C PHE A 238 -13.28 -2.73 -20.57
N LYS A 239 -14.16 -1.96 -21.23
CA LYS A 239 -14.08 -1.77 -22.69
C LYS A 239 -12.74 -1.12 -23.07
N HIS A 240 -12.29 -0.14 -22.29
CA HIS A 240 -10.99 0.49 -22.47
C HIS A 240 -9.83 -0.50 -22.24
N LEU A 241 -9.90 -1.35 -21.20
CA LEU A 241 -8.90 -2.40 -20.96
C LEU A 241 -8.72 -3.32 -22.18
N VAL A 242 -9.82 -3.80 -22.75
CA VAL A 242 -9.78 -4.69 -23.94
C VAL A 242 -9.13 -4.01 -25.14
N ALA A 243 -9.38 -2.72 -25.34
CA ALA A 243 -8.81 -1.96 -26.44
C ALA A 243 -7.32 -1.60 -26.22
N SER A 244 -6.95 -1.21 -25.01
CA SER A 244 -5.64 -0.63 -24.69
C SER A 244 -4.59 -1.68 -24.30
N CYS A 245 -5.00 -2.81 -23.69
CA CYS A 245 -4.07 -3.83 -23.17
C CYS A 245 -4.51 -5.28 -23.51
N PRO A 246 -4.48 -5.72 -24.78
CA PRO A 246 -4.94 -7.05 -25.17
C PRO A 246 -4.17 -8.22 -24.52
N LEU A 247 -2.89 -8.03 -24.22
CA LEU A 247 -2.06 -9.05 -23.56
C LEU A 247 -2.49 -9.26 -22.10
N VAL A 248 -2.81 -8.19 -21.38
CA VAL A 248 -3.33 -8.26 -20.01
C VAL A 248 -4.69 -8.97 -19.98
N MET A 249 -5.54 -8.72 -20.99
CA MET A 249 -6.80 -9.43 -21.14
C MET A 249 -6.59 -10.94 -21.31
N LYS A 250 -5.58 -11.36 -22.09
CA LYS A 250 -5.21 -12.77 -22.23
C LYS A 250 -4.77 -13.37 -20.90
N GLU A 251 -3.91 -12.67 -20.15
CA GLU A 251 -3.44 -13.11 -18.82
C GLU A 251 -4.62 -13.29 -17.84
N LEU A 252 -5.57 -12.36 -17.85
CA LEU A 252 -6.76 -12.42 -17.02
C LEU A 252 -7.65 -13.63 -17.37
N LEU A 253 -7.86 -13.92 -18.67
CA LEU A 253 -8.58 -15.12 -19.11
C LEU A 253 -7.88 -16.41 -18.71
N ASP A 254 -6.55 -16.47 -18.87
CA ASP A 254 -5.75 -17.63 -18.49
C ASP A 254 -5.87 -17.90 -16.98
N MET A 255 -5.84 -16.87 -16.13
CA MET A 255 -5.99 -17.00 -14.69
C MET A 255 -7.40 -17.47 -14.29
N VAL A 256 -8.44 -16.91 -14.91
CA VAL A 256 -9.84 -17.31 -14.65
C VAL A 256 -10.09 -18.75 -15.08
N SER A 257 -9.47 -19.21 -16.17
CA SER A 257 -9.57 -20.59 -16.65
C SER A 257 -8.91 -21.63 -15.72
N ARG A 258 -7.92 -21.21 -14.91
CA ARG A 258 -7.26 -22.05 -13.91
C ARG A 258 -8.02 -22.11 -12.58
N SER A 259 -8.88 -21.13 -12.34
CA SER A 259 -9.57 -20.92 -11.05
C SER A 259 -11.00 -21.45 -11.04
N GLY A 260 -11.52 -21.93 -12.19
CA GLY A 260 -12.85 -22.52 -12.36
C GLY A 260 -12.79 -24.02 -12.64
#